data_AF-A0A497MAS8-F1
#
_entry.id   AF-A0A497MAS8-F1
#
_cell.length_a   1.000
_cell.length_b   1.000
_cell.length_c   1.000
_cell.angle_alpha   90.00
_cell.angle_beta   90.00
_cell.angle_gamma   90.00
#
_symmetry.space_group_name_H-M   'P 1'
#
loop_
_entity.id
_entity.type
_entity.pdbx_description
1 polymer ?
#
loop_
_entity_poly.entity_id
_entity_poly.type
_entity_poly.pdbx_seq_one_letter_code
_entity_poly.pdbx_strand_id
1 'polypeptide(L)'
;MRRKRLMRSMVRDVRDVGRYPAFAEPENLETFNNPKGFYNSVMGAVRFSVTVPEDLMKEFNETISRMGYRKRSKAVQDAIRTFLSEYRWVKGEGLCVGAILVMFNHEIKGSEEELTDLQHSYGRLVNSTLHIHLSHKDCLEIIAVRGEADKVRRLSEKLRTVKGVEIVKFVGISLTEEEVNLESSSKTC
;
A
#
# COMPACT_ATOMS: atom_id res chain seq x y z
N MET A 1 26.85 34.33 24.71
CA MET A 1 25.59 34.04 23.98
C MET A 1 25.87 33.16 22.76
N ARG A 2 25.85 31.83 22.92
CA ARG A 2 25.95 30.86 21.81
C ARG A 2 25.28 29.56 22.26
N ARG A 3 24.29 29.08 21.50
CA ARG A 3 23.99 27.66 21.26
C ARG A 3 22.84 27.53 20.24
N LYS A 4 23.21 27.48 18.96
CA LYS A 4 22.48 26.74 17.91
C LYS A 4 23.27 25.45 17.66
N ARG A 5 22.65 24.30 17.94
CA ARG A 5 23.07 22.89 17.68
C ARG A 5 21.90 22.06 18.28
N LEU A 6 21.33 21.03 17.70
CA LEU A 6 21.73 20.09 16.64
C LEU A 6 20.45 19.30 16.31
N MET A 7 19.95 19.36 15.08
CA MET A 7 19.11 18.28 14.52
C MET A 7 19.76 17.90 13.20
N ARG A 8 20.64 16.90 13.30
CA ARG A 8 21.24 16.17 12.19
C ARG A 8 21.03 14.69 12.52
N SER A 9 20.76 13.92 11.48
CA SER A 9 20.66 12.45 11.42
C SER A 9 19.27 11.83 11.67
N MET A 10 18.53 11.61 10.58
CA MET A 10 18.11 10.26 10.17
C MET A 10 17.88 10.14 8.66
N VAL A 11 18.52 10.98 7.83
CA VAL A 11 18.72 10.66 6.41
C VAL A 11 19.99 9.83 6.35
N ARG A 12 19.88 8.54 6.02
CA ARG A 12 21.06 7.80 5.58
C ARG A 12 21.52 8.43 4.27
N ASP A 13 22.76 8.89 4.30
CA ASP A 13 23.46 9.58 3.23
C ASP A 13 23.44 8.70 1.96
N VAL A 14 22.81 9.18 0.88
CA VAL A 14 22.71 8.47 -0.42
C VAL A 14 24.04 8.57 -1.20
N ARG A 15 25.08 9.18 -0.63
CA ARG A 15 26.35 9.49 -1.32
C ARG A 15 27.46 8.47 -1.13
N ASP A 16 27.25 7.41 -0.35
CA ASP A 16 28.19 6.29 -0.24
C ASP A 16 27.78 5.14 -1.19
N VAL A 17 27.69 5.47 -2.48
CA VAL A 17 27.55 4.51 -3.59
C VAL A 17 28.91 3.82 -3.85
N GLY A 18 29.41 3.12 -2.84
CA GLY A 18 30.52 2.19 -2.98
C GLY A 18 30.04 0.90 -3.64
N ARG A 19 30.37 0.71 -4.92
CA ARG A 19 30.27 -0.56 -5.69
C ARG A 19 29.03 -1.40 -5.39
N TYR A 20 27.90 -0.95 -5.92
CA TYR A 20 26.86 -1.90 -6.34
C TYR A 20 27.50 -2.88 -7.34
N PRO A 21 27.32 -4.21 -7.20
CA PRO A 21 27.70 -5.12 -8.26
C PRO A 21 26.99 -4.68 -9.53
N ALA A 22 27.73 -4.65 -10.65
CA ALA A 22 27.19 -4.30 -11.95
C ALA A 22 25.83 -4.99 -12.12
N PHE A 23 24.79 -4.21 -12.39
CA PHE A 23 23.53 -4.74 -12.86
C PHE A 23 23.86 -5.65 -14.03
N ALA A 24 23.80 -6.96 -13.82
CA ALA A 24 23.71 -7.90 -14.91
C ALA A 24 22.51 -7.43 -15.73
N GLU A 25 22.75 -7.03 -16.98
CA GLU A 25 21.65 -6.69 -17.88
C GLU A 25 20.71 -7.90 -17.93
N PRO A 26 19.46 -7.77 -17.48
CA PRO A 26 18.55 -8.88 -17.53
C PRO A 26 18.07 -9.01 -18.97
N GLU A 27 18.61 -10.00 -19.68
CA GLU A 27 17.90 -10.61 -20.79
C GLU A 27 16.52 -11.05 -20.26
N ASN A 28 15.47 -10.37 -20.71
CA ASN A 28 14.03 -10.59 -20.48
C ASN A 28 13.36 -9.77 -19.37
N LEU A 29 12.85 -8.61 -19.80
CA LEU A 29 12.01 -7.66 -19.06
C LEU A 29 10.58 -8.16 -18.73
N GLU A 30 10.23 -9.42 -19.01
CA GLU A 30 8.84 -9.92 -18.83
C GLU A 30 8.53 -10.42 -17.40
N THR A 31 9.53 -10.56 -16.52
CA THR A 31 9.36 -11.25 -15.22
C THR A 31 8.95 -10.35 -14.05
N PHE A 32 9.17 -9.03 -14.14
CA PHE A 32 8.89 -8.13 -13.01
C PHE A 32 7.39 -7.78 -12.83
N ASN A 33 6.55 -8.03 -13.85
CA ASN A 33 5.13 -7.67 -13.85
C ASN A 33 4.17 -8.87 -13.74
N ASN A 34 4.65 -10.04 -13.31
CA ASN A 34 3.82 -11.24 -13.26
C ASN A 34 3.79 -11.97 -11.91
N PRO A 35 3.04 -11.48 -10.90
CA PRO A 35 2.77 -12.24 -9.68
C PRO A 35 1.87 -13.49 -9.91
N LYS A 36 1.44 -13.79 -11.16
CA LYS A 36 0.51 -14.89 -11.46
C LYS A 36 1.16 -16.28 -11.43
N GLY A 37 2.48 -16.38 -11.34
CA GLY A 37 3.19 -17.67 -11.34
C GLY A 37 2.95 -18.50 -10.08
N PHE A 38 2.75 -17.85 -8.93
CA PHE A 38 2.77 -18.55 -7.64
C PHE A 38 1.37 -19.00 -7.15
N TYR A 39 0.31 -18.29 -7.56
CA TYR A 39 -1.05 -18.49 -7.04
C TYR A 39 -1.83 -19.64 -7.71
N ASN A 40 -1.31 -20.26 -8.77
CA ASN A 40 -2.03 -21.32 -9.50
C ASN A 40 -1.80 -22.74 -8.94
N SER A 41 -0.97 -22.91 -7.91
CA SER A 41 -0.59 -24.27 -7.47
C SER A 41 -1.49 -24.89 -6.40
N VAL A 42 -2.34 -24.12 -5.69
CA VAL A 42 -3.15 -24.69 -4.61
C VAL A 42 -4.49 -23.96 -4.53
N MET A 43 -5.53 -24.50 -5.18
CA MET A 43 -6.98 -24.35 -4.95
C MET A 43 -7.76 -24.48 -6.27
N GLY A 44 -8.73 -25.38 -6.32
CA GLY A 44 -9.52 -25.67 -7.52
C GLY A 44 -10.36 -24.47 -7.98
N ALA A 45 -10.56 -24.34 -9.30
CA ALA A 45 -11.44 -23.33 -9.86
C ALA A 45 -12.90 -23.81 -9.84
N VAL A 46 -13.80 -23.04 -9.22
CA VAL A 46 -15.25 -23.29 -9.23
C VAL A 46 -15.90 -22.48 -10.35
N ARG A 47 -16.73 -23.13 -11.16
CA ARG A 47 -17.55 -22.47 -12.19
C ARG A 47 -18.92 -22.12 -11.61
N PHE A 48 -19.31 -20.86 -11.75
CA PHE A 48 -20.63 -20.37 -11.39
C PHE A 48 -21.20 -19.52 -12.54
N SER A 49 -22.53 -19.40 -12.59
CA SER A 49 -23.26 -18.61 -13.58
C SER A 49 -23.98 -17.46 -12.88
N VAL A 50 -23.93 -16.26 -13.46
CA VAL A 50 -24.60 -15.06 -12.95
C VAL A 50 -25.40 -14.39 -14.06
N THR A 51 -26.53 -13.79 -13.70
CA THR A 51 -27.34 -12.97 -14.61
C THR A 51 -26.99 -11.50 -14.36
N VAL A 52 -26.73 -10.76 -15.44
CA VAL A 52 -26.29 -9.35 -15.40
C VAL A 52 -27.07 -8.59 -16.48
N PRO A 53 -27.51 -7.35 -16.24
CA PRO A 53 -28.10 -6.50 -17.28
C PRO A 53 -27.22 -6.39 -18.53
N GLU A 54 -27.84 -6.35 -19.72
CA GLU A 54 -27.13 -6.38 -21.00
C GLU A 54 -26.24 -5.14 -21.22
N ASP A 55 -26.75 -3.98 -20.83
CA ASP A 55 -26.04 -2.70 -20.84
C ASP A 55 -24.80 -2.74 -19.95
N LEU A 56 -24.93 -3.24 -18.72
CA LEU A 56 -23.81 -3.40 -17.80
C LEU A 56 -22.77 -4.39 -18.34
N MET A 57 -23.21 -5.49 -18.95
CA MET A 57 -22.31 -6.47 -19.56
C MET A 57 -21.54 -5.88 -20.75
N LYS A 58 -22.19 -5.00 -21.53
CA LYS A 58 -21.55 -4.29 -22.64
C LYS A 58 -20.48 -3.32 -22.13
N GLU A 59 -20.82 -2.48 -21.16
CA GLU A 59 -19.88 -1.54 -20.54
C GLU A 59 -18.67 -2.27 -19.92
N PHE A 60 -18.93 -3.38 -19.23
CA PHE A 60 -17.88 -4.22 -18.66
C PHE A 60 -16.92 -4.75 -19.74
N ASN A 61 -17.44 -5.30 -20.85
CA ASN A 61 -16.61 -5.82 -21.93
C ASN A 61 -15.74 -4.73 -22.59
N GLU A 62 -16.31 -3.55 -22.82
CA GLU A 62 -15.57 -2.39 -23.36
C GLU A 62 -14.44 -1.97 -22.41
N THR A 63 -14.75 -1.91 -21.11
CA THR A 63 -13.82 -1.50 -20.06
C THR A 63 -12.65 -2.48 -19.95
N ILE A 64 -12.92 -3.79 -19.82
CA ILE A 64 -11.85 -4.78 -19.66
C ILE A 64 -10.96 -4.87 -20.91
N SER A 65 -11.51 -4.62 -22.10
CA SER A 65 -10.73 -4.59 -23.35
C SER A 65 -9.76 -3.41 -23.35
N ARG A 66 -10.21 -2.23 -22.91
CA ARG A 66 -9.34 -1.03 -22.78
C ARG A 66 -8.27 -1.21 -21.71
N MET A 67 -8.59 -1.92 -20.63
CA MET A 67 -7.64 -2.26 -19.55
C MET A 67 -6.67 -3.41 -19.93
N GLY A 68 -6.79 -4.01 -21.12
CA GLY A 68 -5.89 -5.05 -21.61
C GLY A 68 -6.14 -6.46 -21.06
N TYR A 69 -7.32 -6.73 -20.48
CA TYR A 69 -7.66 -8.09 -20.05
C TYR A 69 -7.90 -9.00 -21.25
N ARG A 70 -7.16 -10.12 -21.30
CA ARG A 70 -7.36 -11.17 -22.33
C ARG A 70 -8.54 -12.10 -22.06
N LYS A 71 -8.98 -12.22 -20.80
CA LYS A 71 -10.03 -13.15 -20.37
C LYS A 71 -11.02 -12.46 -19.43
N ARG A 72 -12.32 -12.54 -19.76
CA ARG A 72 -13.41 -12.06 -18.90
C ARG A 72 -13.36 -12.65 -17.49
N SER A 73 -13.08 -13.95 -17.37
CA SER A 73 -13.00 -14.64 -16.08
C SER A 73 -11.94 -14.03 -15.15
N LYS A 74 -10.81 -13.57 -15.70
CA LYS A 74 -9.77 -12.92 -14.90
C LYS A 74 -10.22 -11.55 -14.39
N ALA A 75 -10.86 -10.76 -15.23
CA ALA A 75 -11.43 -9.47 -14.81
C ALA A 75 -12.50 -9.64 -13.73
N VAL A 76 -13.38 -10.64 -13.86
CA VAL A 76 -14.38 -10.97 -12.83
C VAL A 76 -13.72 -11.42 -11.52
N GLN A 77 -12.71 -12.30 -11.58
CA GLN A 77 -11.98 -12.71 -10.39
C GLN A 77 -11.29 -11.54 -9.69
N ASP A 78 -10.69 -10.63 -10.44
CA ASP A 78 -10.00 -9.46 -9.87
C ASP A 78 -11.01 -8.48 -9.26
N ALA A 79 -12.16 -8.26 -9.91
CA ALA A 79 -13.26 -7.48 -9.34
C ALA A 79 -13.80 -8.08 -8.04
N ILE A 80 -14.00 -9.41 -7.98
CA ILE A 80 -14.44 -10.10 -6.77
C ILE A 80 -13.40 -9.96 -5.64
N ARG A 81 -12.10 -10.14 -5.94
CA ARG A 81 -11.03 -9.98 -4.95
C ARG A 81 -11.01 -8.55 -4.39
N THR A 82 -11.08 -7.55 -5.26
CA THR A 82 -11.12 -6.14 -4.86
C THR A 82 -12.34 -5.87 -3.98
N PHE A 83 -13.53 -6.29 -4.40
CA PHE A 83 -14.77 -6.12 -3.64
C PHE A 83 -14.68 -6.75 -2.23
N LEU A 84 -14.20 -7.99 -2.13
CA LEU A 84 -14.04 -8.68 -0.84
C LEU A 84 -12.98 -8.00 0.05
N SER A 85 -11.88 -7.53 -0.54
CA SER A 85 -10.83 -6.82 0.19
C SER A 85 -11.32 -5.48 0.73
N GLU A 86 -12.07 -4.72 -0.07
CA GLU A 86 -12.70 -3.46 0.35
C GLU A 86 -13.72 -3.69 1.47
N TYR A 87 -14.55 -4.74 1.36
CA TYR A 87 -15.53 -5.07 2.39
C TYR A 87 -14.87 -5.44 3.73
N ARG A 88 -13.81 -6.27 3.71
CA ARG A 88 -13.04 -6.63 4.91
C ARG A 88 -12.40 -5.40 5.57
N TRP A 89 -11.85 -4.49 4.75
CA TRP A 89 -11.32 -3.21 5.24
C TRP A 89 -12.40 -2.39 5.96
N VAL A 90 -13.59 -2.24 5.35
CA VAL A 90 -14.71 -1.50 5.98
C VAL A 90 -15.15 -2.14 7.30
N LYS A 91 -15.11 -3.47 7.39
CA LYS A 91 -15.41 -4.20 8.63
C LYS A 91 -14.30 -4.12 9.69
N GLY A 92 -13.08 -3.73 9.31
CA GLY A 92 -11.93 -3.69 10.21
C GLY A 92 -11.46 -5.09 10.63
N GLU A 93 -11.79 -6.12 9.86
CA GLU A 93 -11.52 -7.52 10.20
C GLU A 93 -10.20 -8.01 9.58
N GLY A 94 -9.47 -8.83 10.34
CA GLY A 94 -8.26 -9.51 9.87
C GLY A 94 -7.00 -8.64 9.84
N LEU A 95 -5.94 -9.20 9.24
CA LEU A 95 -4.69 -8.47 8.98
C LEU A 95 -4.77 -7.79 7.62
N CYS A 96 -4.17 -6.61 7.49
CA CYS A 96 -4.02 -5.93 6.22
C CYS A 96 -2.58 -5.48 6.00
N VAL A 97 -2.22 -5.35 4.73
CA VAL A 97 -0.99 -4.69 4.26
C VAL A 97 -1.39 -3.61 3.27
N GLY A 98 -0.79 -2.43 3.39
CA GLY A 98 -1.11 -1.34 2.48
C GLY A 98 -0.25 -0.12 2.68
N ALA A 99 -0.71 1.00 2.11
CA ALA A 99 -0.12 2.30 2.26
C ALA A 99 -1.19 3.32 2.65
N ILE A 100 -0.86 4.21 3.58
CA ILE A 100 -1.63 5.41 3.87
C ILE A 100 -0.94 6.57 3.16
N LEU A 101 -1.65 7.19 2.22
CA LEU A 101 -1.24 8.42 1.55
C LEU A 101 -1.76 9.59 2.37
N VAL A 102 -0.86 10.49 2.78
CA VAL A 102 -1.16 11.71 3.53
C VAL A 102 -0.63 12.89 2.74
N MET A 103 -1.52 13.78 2.30
CA MET A 103 -1.13 15.07 1.74
C MET A 103 -1.32 16.14 2.82
N PHE A 104 -0.28 16.90 3.10
CA PHE A 104 -0.31 17.90 4.15
C PHE A 104 0.52 19.14 3.80
N ASN A 105 0.16 20.26 4.43
CA ASN A 105 0.89 21.51 4.32
C ASN A 105 1.98 21.60 5.41
N HIS A 106 3.24 21.63 4.99
CA HIS A 106 4.39 21.66 5.92
C HIS A 106 4.74 23.06 6.44
N GLU A 107 4.15 24.13 5.90
CA GLU A 107 4.28 25.49 6.45
C GLU A 107 3.43 25.67 7.72
N ILE A 108 2.43 24.81 7.93
CA ILE A 108 1.61 24.81 9.15
C ILE A 108 2.45 24.28 10.32
N LYS A 109 2.75 25.18 11.25
CA LYS A 109 3.57 24.87 12.42
C LYS A 109 3.03 23.66 13.19
N GLY A 110 3.89 22.66 13.36
CA GLY A 110 3.62 21.45 14.14
C GLY A 110 3.03 20.29 13.33
N SER A 111 2.66 20.48 12.06
CA SER A 111 2.07 19.40 11.25
C SER A 111 3.01 18.21 11.07
N GLU A 112 4.27 18.45 10.72
CA GLU A 112 5.30 17.41 10.54
C GLU A 112 5.67 16.70 11.85
N GLU A 113 5.79 17.46 12.95
CA GLU A 113 6.10 16.91 14.28
C GLU A 113 4.96 16.03 14.79
N GLU A 114 3.71 16.50 14.68
CA GLU A 114 2.53 15.74 15.08
C GLU A 114 2.32 14.48 14.23
N LEU A 115 2.57 14.56 12.91
CA LEU A 115 2.58 13.38 12.03
C LEU A 115 3.63 12.36 12.46
N THR A 116 4.85 12.80 12.74
CA THR A 116 5.97 11.94 13.15
C THR A 116 5.68 11.27 14.50
N ASP A 117 5.21 12.04 15.49
CA ASP A 117 4.84 11.53 16.80
C ASP A 117 3.71 10.50 16.74
N LEU A 118 2.70 10.78 15.90
CA LEU A 118 1.62 9.84 15.68
C LEU A 118 2.14 8.55 15.04
N GLN A 119 2.99 8.62 14.01
CA GLN A 119 3.60 7.45 13.38
C GLN A 119 4.43 6.63 14.40
N HIS A 120 5.22 7.28 15.25
CA HIS A 120 5.96 6.61 16.31
C HIS A 120 5.05 5.88 17.30
N SER A 121 3.92 6.48 17.69
CA SER A 121 2.95 5.83 18.59
C SER A 121 2.33 4.55 18.00
N TYR A 122 2.33 4.44 16.66
CA TYR A 122 1.88 3.26 15.91
C TYR A 122 3.03 2.50 15.24
N GLY A 123 4.26 2.61 15.75
CA GLY A 123 5.46 2.05 15.11
C GLY A 123 5.45 0.53 14.88
N ARG A 124 4.56 -0.23 15.52
CA ARG A 124 4.35 -1.66 15.22
C ARG A 124 3.54 -1.91 13.94
N LEU A 125 2.76 -0.92 13.51
CA LEU A 125 1.98 -0.97 12.28
C LEU A 125 2.71 -0.33 11.11
N VAL A 126 3.54 0.69 11.36
CA VAL A 126 4.27 1.44 10.33
C VAL A 126 5.59 0.74 10.01
N ASN A 127 5.75 0.28 8.77
CA ASN A 127 6.97 -0.39 8.31
C ASN A 127 8.00 0.60 7.79
N SER A 128 7.55 1.58 7.02
CA SER A 128 8.38 2.61 6.43
C SER A 128 7.52 3.79 5.99
N THR A 129 8.16 4.94 5.83
CA THR A 129 7.51 6.15 5.36
C THR A 129 8.36 6.81 4.29
N LEU A 130 7.72 7.24 3.20
CA LEU A 130 8.33 8.00 2.11
C LEU A 130 7.72 9.39 2.08
N HIS A 131 8.55 10.42 2.14
CA HIS A 131 8.13 11.82 2.06
C HIS A 131 8.56 12.43 0.73
N ILE A 132 7.63 13.13 0.06
CA ILE A 132 7.84 13.76 -1.24
C ILE A 132 7.35 15.21 -1.15
N HIS A 133 8.20 16.17 -1.48
CA HIS A 133 7.79 17.56 -1.66
C HIS A 133 7.09 17.71 -3.01
N LEU A 134 5.80 18.07 -3.00
CA LEU A 134 5.01 18.31 -4.22
C LEU A 134 5.07 19.77 -4.65
N SER A 135 5.13 20.69 -3.68
CA SER A 135 5.20 22.13 -3.91
C SER A 135 5.99 22.83 -2.79
N HIS A 136 6.04 24.16 -2.81
CA HIS A 136 6.64 24.94 -1.72
C HIS A 136 5.94 24.73 -0.37
N LYS A 137 4.66 24.34 -0.37
CA LYS A 137 3.86 24.17 0.84
C LYS A 137 3.35 22.75 1.03
N ASP A 138 3.15 21.98 -0.05
CA ASP A 138 2.48 20.68 -0.02
C ASP A 138 3.49 19.54 -0.04
N CYS A 139 3.31 18.61 0.88
CA CYS A 139 4.04 17.36 0.95
C CYS A 139 3.09 16.17 0.82
N LEU A 140 3.56 15.12 0.16
CA LEU A 140 2.93 13.81 0.12
C LEU A 140 3.79 12.84 0.94
N GLU A 141 3.16 12.21 1.90
CA GLU A 141 3.74 11.15 2.71
C GLU A 141 3.04 9.83 2.41
N ILE A 142 3.81 8.79 2.11
CA ILE A 142 3.34 7.43 1.85
C ILE A 142 3.84 6.55 2.98
N ILE A 143 2.93 6.14 3.85
CA ILE A 143 3.21 5.36 5.05
C ILE A 143 2.84 3.91 4.77
N ALA A 144 3.84 3.05 4.59
CA ALA A 144 3.64 1.61 4.44
C ALA A 144 3.24 1.00 5.78
N VAL A 145 2.14 0.26 5.79
CA VAL A 145 1.52 -0.28 7.01
C VAL A 145 1.21 -1.77 6.90
N ARG A 146 1.35 -2.47 8.03
CA ARG A 146 0.95 -3.85 8.20
C ARG A 146 0.43 -4.11 9.62
N GLY A 147 -0.74 -4.73 9.73
CA GLY A 147 -1.28 -5.14 11.02
C GLY A 147 -2.78 -5.35 10.98
N GLU A 148 -3.43 -5.38 12.13
CA GLU A 148 -4.88 -5.51 12.22
C GLU A 148 -5.59 -4.34 11.54
N ALA A 149 -6.59 -4.64 10.70
CA ALA A 149 -7.30 -3.65 9.91
C ALA A 149 -7.94 -2.55 10.77
N ASP A 150 -8.54 -2.88 11.91
CA ASP A 150 -9.07 -1.87 12.84
C ASP A 150 -7.99 -0.91 13.37
N LYS A 151 -6.79 -1.42 13.67
CA LYS A 151 -5.69 -0.59 14.17
C LYS A 151 -5.14 0.33 13.07
N VAL A 152 -5.01 -0.17 11.84
CA VAL A 152 -4.61 0.63 10.69
C VAL A 152 -5.66 1.69 10.34
N ARG A 153 -6.95 1.34 10.45
CA ARG A 153 -8.07 2.29 10.30
C ARG A 153 -7.99 3.41 11.34
N ARG A 154 -7.78 3.08 12.61
CA ARG A 154 -7.59 4.08 13.68
C ARG A 154 -6.38 4.98 13.46
N LEU A 155 -5.28 4.45 12.94
CA LEU A 155 -4.13 5.26 12.53
C LEU A 155 -4.53 6.25 11.43
N SER A 156 -5.21 5.77 10.38
CA SER A 156 -5.72 6.64 9.30
C SER A 156 -6.69 7.72 9.81
N GLU A 157 -7.59 7.37 10.71
CA GLU A 157 -8.52 8.33 11.35
C GLU A 157 -7.80 9.39 12.17
N LYS A 158 -6.77 9.02 12.95
CA LYS A 158 -5.97 10.00 13.71
C LYS A 158 -5.09 10.86 12.80
N LEU A 159 -4.53 10.31 11.71
CA LEU A 159 -3.77 11.11 10.74
C LEU A 159 -4.64 12.22 10.15
N ARG A 160 -5.95 11.97 9.95
CA ARG A 160 -6.89 13.01 9.46
C ARG A 160 -7.10 14.16 10.46
N THR A 161 -6.88 13.95 11.75
CA THR A 161 -7.10 14.99 12.75
C THR A 161 -5.90 15.91 12.94
N VAL A 162 -4.74 15.54 12.39
CA VAL A 162 -3.52 16.35 12.47
C VAL A 162 -3.70 17.66 11.71
N LYS A 163 -3.28 18.76 12.33
CA LYS A 163 -3.44 20.09 11.74
C LYS A 163 -2.64 20.20 10.44
N GLY A 164 -3.31 20.65 9.38
CA GLY A 164 -2.67 20.86 8.08
C GLY A 164 -2.64 19.63 7.17
N VAL A 165 -3.19 18.50 7.62
CA VAL A 165 -3.50 17.37 6.74
C VAL A 165 -4.73 17.70 5.91
N GLU A 166 -4.59 17.57 4.59
CA GLU A 166 -5.64 17.89 3.62
C GLU A 166 -6.31 16.62 3.10
N ILE A 167 -5.52 15.57 2.82
CA ILE A 167 -6.01 14.31 2.28
C ILE A 167 -5.38 13.16 3.04
N VAL A 168 -6.22 12.20 3.44
CA VAL A 168 -5.76 10.87 3.87
C VAL A 168 -6.49 9.82 3.05
N LYS A 169 -5.75 8.91 2.45
CA LYS A 169 -6.30 7.76 1.73
C LYS A 169 -5.54 6.50 2.07
N PHE A 170 -6.26 5.44 2.42
CA PHE A 170 -5.68 4.11 2.56
C PHE A 170 -5.88 3.34 1.25
N VAL A 171 -4.84 2.63 0.84
CA VAL A 171 -4.89 1.63 -0.23
C VAL A 171 -4.22 0.38 0.32
N GLY A 172 -4.94 -0.72 0.39
CA GLY A 172 -4.38 -1.95 0.92
C GLY A 172 -5.24 -3.17 0.64
N ILE A 173 -4.65 -4.31 0.93
CA ILE A 173 -5.27 -5.62 0.78
C ILE A 173 -5.42 -6.28 2.15
N SER A 174 -6.52 -6.99 2.32
CA SER A 174 -6.72 -7.84 3.49
C SER A 174 -6.04 -9.18 3.27
N LEU A 175 -5.20 -9.59 4.23
CA LEU A 175 -4.55 -10.90 4.24
C LEU A 175 -5.51 -11.96 4.77
N THR A 176 -5.53 -13.11 4.11
CA THR A 176 -6.16 -14.34 4.60
C THR A 176 -5.20 -15.09 5.53
N GLU A 177 -5.74 -15.96 6.39
CA GLU A 177 -4.95 -16.74 7.36
C GLU A 177 -3.83 -17.57 6.70
N GLU A 178 -4.00 -17.98 5.44
CA GLU A 178 -2.99 -18.70 4.65
C GLU A 178 -1.77 -17.82 4.28
N GLU A 179 -1.98 -16.53 4.05
CA GLU A 179 -0.92 -15.58 3.69
C GLU A 179 -0.07 -15.14 4.89
N VAL A 180 -0.61 -15.30 6.11
CA VAL A 180 0.08 -14.99 7.37
C VAL A 180 1.08 -16.09 7.73
N ASN A 181 0.74 -17.36 7.45
CA ASN A 181 1.53 -18.53 7.85
C ASN A 181 2.78 -18.77 6.98
N LEU A 182 2.79 -18.27 5.73
CA LEU A 182 3.94 -18.37 4.83
C LEU A 182 5.17 -17.58 5.32
N GLU A 183 4.99 -16.55 6.13
CA GLU A 183 6.09 -15.75 6.68
C GLU A 183 6.54 -16.17 8.09
N SER A 184 5.73 -16.90 8.85
CA SER A 184 6.19 -17.48 10.13
C SER A 184 7.20 -18.61 9.92
N SER A 185 7.22 -19.25 8.75
CA SER A 185 8.18 -20.32 8.42
C SER A 185 9.51 -19.81 7.84
N SER A 186 9.57 -18.57 7.34
CA SER A 186 10.81 -17.95 6.82
C SER A 186 11.61 -17.19 7.88
N LYS A 187 11.14 -17.17 9.14
CA LYS A 187 11.86 -16.60 10.30
C LYS A 187 12.82 -17.58 11.00
N THR A 188 13.19 -18.68 10.33
CA THR A 188 14.32 -19.52 10.74
C THR A 188 15.41 -19.41 9.69
N CYS A 189 16.24 -18.38 9.80
CA CYS A 189 17.56 -18.31 9.20
C CYS A 189 18.46 -17.59 10.20
#